data_AF-A0A7K2ZAA4-F1
#
_entry.id   AF-A0A7K2ZAA4-F1
#
_cell.length_a   1.000
_cell.length_b   1.000
_cell.length_c   1.000
_cell.angle_alpha   90.00
_cell.angle_beta   90.00
_cell.angle_gamma   90.00
#
_symmetry.space_group_name_H-M   'P 1'
#
loop_
_entity.id
_entity.type
_entity.pdbx_description
1 polymer ?
#
loop_
_entity_poly.entity_id
_entity_poly.type
_entity_poly.pdbx_seq_one_letter_code
_entity_poly.pdbx_strand_id
1 'polypeptide(L)' 'SARGPLADARVTLIDAAGNVVATATTGEDGAYAFTDLDAGEYSVIATGYPPVAGALTVTGTGVDGHDIELAHPGE' A
#
# COMPACT_ATOMS: atom_id res chain seq x y z
N SER A 1 -0.94 20.96 -0.21
CA SER A 1 -0.60 20.44 1.14
C SER A 1 -1.69 19.49 1.60
N ALA A 2 -1.88 18.35 0.93
CA ALA A 2 -2.91 17.38 1.32
C ALA A 2 -2.42 16.56 2.52
N ARG A 3 -2.27 17.19 3.69
CA ARG A 3 -2.13 16.47 4.96
C ARG A 3 -3.50 16.03 5.43
N GLY A 4 -4.03 15.01 4.77
CA GLY A 4 -5.30 14.38 5.12
C GLY A 4 -5.35 12.95 4.59
N PRO A 5 -6.20 12.10 5.17
CA PRO A 5 -6.44 10.77 4.64
C PRO A 5 -6.87 10.85 3.18
N LEU A 6 -6.39 9.92 2.37
CA LEU A 6 -6.67 9.90 0.95
C LEU A 6 -7.56 8.72 0.59
N ALA A 7 -8.81 9.01 0.24
CA ALA A 7 -9.76 8.04 -0.26
C ALA A 7 -9.59 7.78 -1.77
N ASP A 8 -10.14 6.65 -2.23
CA ASP A 8 -10.19 6.25 -3.65
C ASP A 8 -8.83 6.02 -4.33
N ALA A 9 -7.73 6.03 -3.57
CA ALA A 9 -6.42 5.64 -4.09
C ALA A 9 -6.37 4.13 -4.30
N ARG A 10 -5.85 3.71 -5.46
CA ARG A 10 -5.68 2.29 -5.78
C ARG A 10 -4.34 1.81 -5.26
N VAL A 11 -4.38 0.82 -4.38
CA VAL A 11 -3.22 0.17 -3.78
C VAL A 11 -3.05 -1.23 -4.35
N THR A 12 -1.86 -1.57 -4.82
CA THR A 12 -1.52 -2.87 -5.40
C THR A 12 -0.42 -3.54 -4.59
N LEU A 13 -0.63 -4.79 -4.20
CA LEU A 13 0.37 -5.62 -3.52
C LEU A 13 1.02 -6.57 -4.53
N ILE A 14 2.35 -6.59 -4.53
CA ILE A 14 3.17 -7.38 -5.45
C ILE A 14 4.13 -8.24 -4.64
N ASP A 15 4.25 -9.53 -4.93
CA ASP A 15 5.22 -10.41 -4.26
C ASP A 15 6.64 -10.27 -4.85
N ALA A 16 7.63 -10.89 -4.20
CA ALA A 16 9.05 -10.84 -4.60
C ALA A 16 9.35 -11.31 -6.04
N ALA A 17 8.52 -12.19 -6.61
CA ALA A 17 8.63 -12.63 -8.00
C ALA A 17 7.95 -11.67 -9.00
N GLY A 18 7.33 -10.59 -8.51
CA GLY A 18 6.72 -9.55 -9.32
C GLY A 18 5.26 -9.83 -9.71
N ASN A 19 4.59 -10.83 -9.13
CA ASN A 19 3.19 -11.08 -9.41
C ASN A 19 2.30 -10.17 -8.54
N VAL A 20 1.19 -9.72 -9.12
CA VAL A 20 0.15 -9.01 -8.36
C VAL A 20 -0.61 -10.03 -7.52
N VAL A 21 -0.57 -9.85 -6.21
CA VAL A 21 -1.24 -10.73 -5.24
C VAL A 21 -2.63 -10.19 -4.91
N ALA A 22 -2.77 -8.88 -4.73
CA ALA A 22 -4.03 -8.25 -4.37
C ALA A 22 -4.08 -6.77 -4.78
N THR A 23 -5.30 -6.24 -4.84
CA THR A 23 -5.56 -4.81 -5.06
C THR A 23 -6.65 -4.33 -4.12
N ALA A 24 -6.47 -3.15 -3.53
CA ALA A 24 -7.42 -2.50 -2.65
C ALA A 24 -7.63 -1.04 -3.06
N THR A 25 -8.74 -0.46 -2.62
CA THR A 25 -9.00 0.97 -2.72
C THR A 25 -9.06 1.54 -1.31
N THR A 26 -8.42 2.69 -1.07
CA THR A 26 -8.43 3.33 0.24
C THR A 26 -9.83 3.85 0.60
N GLY A 27 -10.21 3.69 1.87
CA GLY A 27 -11.45 4.22 2.44
C GLY A 27 -11.42 5.73 2.69
N GLU A 28 -12.51 6.29 3.22
CA GLU A 28 -12.61 7.72 3.57
C GLU A 28 -11.54 8.18 4.58
N ASP A 29 -11.11 7.28 5.46
CA ASP A 29 -10.03 7.49 6.42
C ASP A 29 -8.63 7.15 5.85
N GLY A 30 -8.54 6.82 4.57
CA GLY A 30 -7.28 6.53 3.87
C GLY A 30 -6.73 5.12 4.13
N ALA A 31 -7.34 4.34 5.02
CA ALA A 31 -6.88 2.98 5.27
C ALA A 31 -7.22 2.01 4.12
N TYR A 32 -6.39 1.00 4.00
CA TYR A 32 -6.58 -0.19 3.19
C TYR A 32 -6.03 -1.39 3.95
N ALA A 33 -6.45 -2.61 3.60
CA ALA A 33 -5.96 -3.82 4.24
C ALA A 33 -5.80 -4.96 3.25
N PHE A 34 -4.73 -5.73 3.42
CA PHE A 34 -4.53 -7.05 2.82
C PHE A 34 -4.40 -8.06 3.96
N THR A 35 -5.17 -9.13 3.89
CA THR A 35 -5.20 -10.20 4.92
C THR A 35 -4.80 -11.52 4.30
N ASP A 36 -4.48 -12.52 5.12
CA ASP A 36 -4.15 -13.88 4.66
C ASP A 36 -2.92 -13.92 3.74
N LEU A 37 -1.89 -13.12 4.06
CA LEU A 37 -0.63 -13.11 3.33
C LEU A 37 0.33 -14.16 3.93
N ASP A 38 0.95 -14.93 3.06
CA ASP A 38 2.11 -15.73 3.42
C ASP A 38 3.26 -14.85 3.91
N ALA A 39 4.15 -15.45 4.71
CA ALA A 39 5.40 -14.79 5.07
C ALA A 39 6.28 -14.60 3.83
N GLY A 40 6.77 -13.38 3.61
CA GLY A 40 7.53 -13.06 2.42
C GLY A 40 7.80 -11.57 2.25
N GLU A 41 8.50 -11.25 1.16
CA GLU A 41 8.74 -9.88 0.72
C GLU A 41 7.67 -9.45 -0.27
N TYR A 42 7.20 -8.21 -0.06
CA TYR A 42 6.18 -7.59 -0.88
C TYR A 42 6.54 -6.15 -1.20
N SER A 43 6.01 -5.65 -2.31
CA SER A 43 5.96 -4.24 -2.64
C SER A 43 4.52 -3.78 -2.70
N VAL A 44 4.24 -2.61 -2.14
CA VAL A 44 2.95 -1.95 -2.23
C VAL A 44 3.10 -0.73 -3.14
N ILE A 45 2.21 -0.58 -4.11
CA ILE A 45 2.19 0.55 -5.04
C ILE A 45 0.84 1.26 -4.92
N ALA A 46 0.85 2.53 -4.54
CA ALA A 46 -0.33 3.40 -4.53
C ALA A 46 -0.38 4.24 -5.81
N THR A 47 -1.55 4.31 -6.43
CA THR A 47 -1.83 4.99 -7.70
C THR A 47 -3.17 5.73 -7.65
N GLY A 48 -3.44 6.62 -8.62
CA GLY A 48 -4.52 7.61 -8.56
C GLY A 48 -4.00 9.00 -8.17
N TYR A 49 -2.77 9.03 -7.65
CA TYR A 49 -1.90 10.16 -7.38
C TYR A 49 -0.51 9.80 -7.95
N PRO A 50 0.47 10.73 -7.94
CA PRO A 50 1.85 10.46 -8.32
C PRO A 50 2.35 9.20 -7.62
N PRO A 51 2.80 8.19 -8.37
CA PRO A 51 2.94 6.85 -7.84
C PRO A 51 3.99 6.80 -6.73
N VAL A 52 3.64 6.16 -5.62
CA VAL A 52 4.54 5.87 -4.51
C VAL A 52 4.58 4.37 -4.30
N ALA A 53 5.79 3.85 -4.06
CA ALA A 53 6.02 2.44 -3.77
C ALA A 53 6.74 2.29 -2.42
N GLY A 54 6.30 1.31 -1.64
CA GLY A 54 6.93 0.91 -0.37
C GLY A 54 7.23 -0.58 -0.36
N ALA A 55 8.34 -0.97 0.26
CA ALA A 55 8.70 -2.37 0.47
C ALA A 55 8.29 -2.83 1.86
N LEU A 56 7.82 -4.08 1.96
CA LEU A 56 7.32 -4.68 3.18
C LEU A 56 7.85 -6.11 3.32
N THR A 57 8.23 -6.48 4.53
CA THR A 57 8.49 -7.88 4.90
C THR A 57 7.39 -8.36 5.84
N VAL A 58 6.61 -9.33 5.39
CA VAL A 58 5.61 -10.01 6.23
C VAL A 58 6.29 -11.19 6.92
N THR A 59 6.31 -11.16 8.25
CA THR A 59 6.76 -12.31 9.06
C THR A 59 5.58 -13.21 9.37
N GLY A 60 5.80 -14.46 9.80
CA GLY A 60 4.72 -15.41 10.13
C GLY A 60 3.77 -14.98 11.26
N THR A 61 4.01 -13.82 11.87
CA THR A 61 3.14 -13.12 12.83
C THR A 61 2.29 -12.01 12.21
N GLY A 62 2.37 -11.82 10.89
CA GLY A 62 1.78 -10.68 10.18
C GLY A 62 2.61 -9.40 10.29
N VAL A 63 2.07 -8.31 9.77
CA VAL A 63 2.54 -6.95 10.03
C VAL A 63 1.37 -6.15 10.62
N ASP A 64 1.57 -5.50 11.76
CA ASP A 64 0.52 -4.71 12.42
C ASP A 64 0.20 -3.39 11.68
N GLY A 65 1.07 -2.96 10.75
CA GLY A 65 0.81 -1.79 9.90
C GLY A 65 2.01 -1.41 9.04
N HIS A 66 1.74 -0.85 7.86
CA HIS A 66 2.73 -0.20 6.99
C HIS A 66 2.12 1.05 6.38
N ASP A 67 2.60 2.22 6.81
CA ASP A 67 2.15 3.51 6.30
C ASP A 67 2.89 3.86 5.00
N ILE A 68 2.12 4.30 4.00
CA ILE A 68 2.67 4.89 2.78
C ILE A 68 2.17 6.32 2.67
N GLU A 69 3.09 7.27 2.69
CA GLU A 69 2.79 8.68 2.45
C GLU A 69 2.72 8.94 0.95
N LEU A 70 1.56 9.43 0.49
CA LEU A 70 1.32 9.74 -0.90
C LEU A 70 1.32 11.27 -1.07
N ALA A 71 2.29 11.78 -1.85
CA ALA A 71 2.45 13.21 -2.09
C ALA A 71 2.39 13.54 -3.59
N HIS A 72 1.84 14.72 -3.91
CA HIS A 72 1.98 15.30 -5.24
C HIS A 72 3.35 16.00 -5.38
N PRO A 73 4.04 15.93 -6.54
CA PRO A 73 5.20 16.77 -6.79
C PRO A 73 4.71 18.22 -6.88
N GLY A 74 5.08 19.04 -5.89
CA GLY A 74 4.70 20.46 -5.82
C GLY A 74 4.24 20.96 -4.45
N GLU A 75 4.29 20.12 -3.42
CA GLU A 75 4.23 20.51 -2.00
C GLU A 75 5.62 20.56 -1.37
#